data_AF-A0A8J7XR29-F1
#
_entry.id   AF-A0A8J7XR29-F1
#
_cell.length_a   1.000
_cell.length_b   1.000
_cell.length_c   1.000
_cell.angle_alpha   90.00
_cell.angle_beta   90.00
_cell.angle_gamma   90.00
#
_symmetry.space_group_name_H-M   'P 1'
#
loop_
_entity.id
_entity.type
_entity.pdbx_description
1 polymer ?
#
loop_
_entity_poly.entity_id
_entity_poly.type
_entity_poly.pdbx_seq_one_letter_code
_entity_poly.pdbx_strand_id
1 'polypeptide(L)'
;MATVLSQTILERIVIEEEADFSRVVFNDKVDFRKATFWKTVSFHESLFERAAYFQKAKFEEEAGFTRIIFKGRTHFEGEETLFRKKTLFSETEFREDVLFSSSRFEGQAHFFRAFFSKNVYFRETEFRDRVSFNSVTF
;
A
#
# COMPACT_ATOMS: atom_id res chain seq x y z
N MET A 1 11.87 -7.45 -17.81
CA MET A 1 10.48 -7.63 -18.29
C MET A 1 9.54 -7.46 -17.11
N ALA A 2 8.41 -6.79 -17.27
CA ALA A 2 7.40 -6.69 -16.21
C ALA A 2 6.61 -8.01 -16.16
N THR A 3 6.40 -8.54 -14.95
CA THR A 3 5.56 -9.74 -14.76
C THR A 3 4.10 -9.31 -14.72
N VAL A 4 3.24 -9.97 -15.48
CA VAL A 4 1.81 -9.62 -15.54
C VAL A 4 1.00 -10.68 -14.82
N LEU A 5 0.17 -10.28 -13.85
CA LEU A 5 -0.75 -11.14 -13.13
C LEU A 5 -2.19 -10.76 -13.46
N SER A 6 -2.97 -11.76 -13.89
CA SER A 6 -4.37 -11.58 -14.29
C SER A 6 -5.36 -11.69 -13.13
N GLN A 7 -5.06 -12.52 -12.13
CA GLN A 7 -5.79 -12.56 -10.86
C GLN A 7 -4.80 -12.72 -9.72
N THR A 8 -4.94 -11.91 -8.69
CA THR A 8 -4.14 -12.02 -7.47
C THR A 8 -5.07 -11.91 -6.28
N ILE A 9 -5.47 -13.09 -5.78
CA ILE A 9 -6.29 -13.23 -4.58
C ILE A 9 -5.41 -13.91 -3.55
N LEU A 10 -4.93 -13.10 -2.60
CA LEU A 10 -4.08 -13.48 -1.49
C LEU A 10 -4.77 -13.05 -0.18
N GLU A 11 -6.12 -13.13 -0.14
CA GLU A 11 -6.89 -12.86 1.06
C GLU A 11 -6.45 -13.82 2.18
N ARG A 12 -6.17 -13.28 3.37
CA ARG A 12 -5.72 -14.03 4.57
C ARG A 12 -4.42 -14.81 4.41
N ILE A 13 -3.64 -14.57 3.35
CA ILE A 13 -2.35 -15.25 3.23
C ILE A 13 -1.42 -14.83 4.36
N VAL A 14 -0.58 -15.75 4.81
CA VAL A 14 0.58 -15.44 5.66
C VAL A 14 1.82 -15.67 4.83
N ILE A 15 2.66 -14.64 4.68
CA ILE A 15 3.96 -14.74 4.03
C ILE A 15 5.03 -14.57 5.10
N GLU A 16 5.75 -15.65 5.37
CA GLU A 16 6.75 -15.72 6.46
C GLU A 16 8.13 -15.23 6.02
N GLU A 17 8.39 -15.21 4.71
CA GLU A 17 9.64 -14.78 4.09
C GLU A 17 9.48 -13.42 3.39
N GLU A 18 10.58 -12.87 2.89
CA GLU A 18 10.54 -11.66 2.06
C GLU A 18 9.68 -11.86 0.81
N ALA A 19 8.88 -10.85 0.47
CA ALA A 19 7.95 -10.90 -0.66
C ALA A 19 8.28 -9.80 -1.67
N ASP A 20 8.53 -10.18 -2.92
CA ASP A 20 8.85 -9.25 -3.99
C ASP A 20 7.77 -9.25 -5.08
N PHE A 21 7.01 -8.16 -5.12
CA PHE A 21 6.05 -7.81 -6.17
C PHE A 21 6.52 -6.60 -6.99
N SER A 22 7.84 -6.34 -7.01
CA SER A 22 8.39 -5.23 -7.76
C SER A 22 8.21 -5.42 -9.26
N ARG A 23 7.85 -4.36 -9.97
CA ARG A 23 7.64 -4.34 -11.43
C ARG A 23 6.59 -5.35 -11.91
N VAL A 24 5.64 -5.70 -11.04
CA VAL A 24 4.47 -6.50 -11.40
C VAL A 24 3.37 -5.58 -11.93
N VAL A 25 2.71 -6.01 -13.00
CA VAL A 25 1.47 -5.42 -13.50
C VAL A 25 0.31 -6.31 -13.06
N PHE A 26 -0.52 -5.81 -12.16
CA PHE A 26 -1.76 -6.44 -11.75
C PHE A 26 -2.91 -5.93 -12.63
N ASN A 27 -3.35 -6.76 -13.58
CA ASN A 27 -4.31 -6.36 -14.62
C ASN A 27 -5.77 -6.33 -14.13
N ASP A 28 -6.08 -7.10 -13.09
CA ASP A 28 -7.40 -7.14 -12.47
C ASP A 28 -7.30 -6.68 -11.00
N LYS A 29 -8.44 -6.71 -10.30
CA LYS A 29 -8.50 -6.39 -8.88
C LYS A 29 -7.56 -7.29 -8.09
N VAL A 30 -6.90 -6.70 -7.10
CA VAL A 30 -5.96 -7.38 -6.22
C VAL A 30 -6.50 -7.41 -4.81
N ASP A 31 -6.47 -8.58 -4.20
CA ASP A 31 -6.99 -8.79 -2.85
C ASP A 31 -5.92 -9.31 -1.90
N PHE A 32 -5.43 -8.43 -1.05
CA PHE A 32 -4.55 -8.70 0.09
C PHE A 32 -5.29 -8.50 1.42
N ARG A 33 -6.63 -8.53 1.44
CA ARG A 33 -7.38 -8.32 2.68
C ARG A 33 -6.97 -9.36 3.71
N LYS A 34 -6.66 -8.91 4.93
CA LYS A 34 -6.20 -9.76 6.05
C LYS A 34 -4.89 -10.51 5.78
N ALA A 35 -4.15 -10.17 4.73
CA ALA A 35 -2.82 -10.73 4.50
C ALA A 35 -1.86 -10.30 5.63
N THR A 36 -0.92 -11.16 6.00
CA THR A 36 0.14 -10.85 6.96
C THR A 36 1.49 -11.08 6.29
N PHE A 37 2.31 -10.04 6.22
CA PHE A 37 3.69 -10.07 5.74
C PHE A 37 4.62 -9.96 6.96
N TRP A 38 5.26 -11.07 7.33
CA TRP A 38 6.16 -11.13 8.50
C TRP A 38 7.52 -10.52 8.24
N LYS A 39 7.93 -10.44 6.98
CA LYS A 39 9.18 -9.83 6.52
C LYS A 39 8.87 -8.70 5.55
N THR A 40 9.94 -8.07 5.08
CA THR A 40 9.87 -6.97 4.13
C THR A 40 9.06 -7.38 2.89
N VAL A 41 8.15 -6.50 2.46
CA VAL A 41 7.45 -6.64 1.18
C VAL A 41 7.71 -5.42 0.30
N SER A 42 8.02 -5.67 -0.97
CA SER A 42 8.22 -4.63 -1.97
C SER A 42 7.17 -4.74 -3.08
N PHE A 43 6.53 -3.62 -3.39
CA PHE A 43 5.70 -3.41 -4.58
C PHE A 43 6.36 -2.38 -5.51
N HIS A 44 7.67 -2.18 -5.40
CA HIS A 44 8.40 -1.13 -6.12
C HIS A 44 8.15 -1.12 -7.63
N GLU A 45 7.85 0.04 -8.21
CA GLU A 45 7.61 0.18 -9.67
C GLU A 45 6.49 -0.73 -10.21
N SER A 46 5.56 -1.18 -9.36
CA SER A 46 4.40 -1.97 -9.79
C SER A 46 3.27 -1.09 -10.34
N LEU A 47 2.35 -1.72 -11.05
CA LEU A 47 1.17 -1.10 -11.64
C LEU A 47 -0.08 -1.89 -11.26
N PHE A 48 -1.04 -1.23 -10.62
CA PHE A 48 -2.36 -1.78 -10.32
C PHE A 48 -3.38 -1.15 -11.28
N GLU A 49 -3.84 -1.92 -12.26
CA GLU A 49 -4.80 -1.45 -13.29
C GLU A 49 -6.21 -1.24 -12.73
N ARG A 50 -6.56 -1.97 -11.66
CA ARG A 50 -7.87 -1.96 -11.01
C ARG A 50 -7.73 -1.70 -9.51
N ALA A 51 -8.83 -1.85 -8.78
CA ALA A 51 -8.87 -1.63 -7.34
C ALA A 51 -7.93 -2.60 -6.60
N ALA A 52 -7.27 -2.10 -5.55
CA ALA A 52 -6.38 -2.89 -4.70
C ALA A 52 -6.88 -2.83 -3.25
N TYR A 53 -6.99 -4.01 -2.62
CA TYR A 53 -7.61 -4.19 -1.32
C TYR A 53 -6.59 -4.70 -0.30
N PHE A 54 -6.25 -3.87 0.68
CA PHE A 54 -5.33 -4.18 1.78
C PHE A 54 -6.02 -4.05 3.16
N GLN A 55 -7.35 -4.05 3.21
CA GLN A 55 -8.05 -3.91 4.49
C GLN A 55 -7.69 -5.05 5.45
N LYS A 56 -7.38 -4.70 6.69
CA LYS A 56 -6.90 -5.59 7.75
C LYS A 56 -5.56 -6.28 7.44
N ALA A 57 -4.83 -5.82 6.42
CA ALA A 57 -3.50 -6.35 6.14
C ALA A 57 -2.50 -5.89 7.21
N LYS A 58 -1.53 -6.75 7.52
CA LYS A 58 -0.48 -6.48 8.50
C LYS A 58 0.88 -6.57 7.83
N PHE A 59 1.65 -5.49 7.97
CA PHE A 59 3.03 -5.40 7.53
C PHE A 59 3.93 -5.31 8.76
N GLU A 60 4.54 -6.43 9.14
CA GLU A 60 5.29 -6.55 10.40
C GLU A 60 6.70 -5.94 10.30
N GLU A 61 7.26 -5.88 9.09
CA GLU A 61 8.52 -5.21 8.76
C GLU A 61 8.30 -4.08 7.74
N GLU A 62 9.37 -3.61 7.07
CA GLU A 62 9.28 -2.52 6.10
C GLU A 62 8.35 -2.87 4.92
N ALA A 63 7.45 -1.93 4.58
CA ALA A 63 6.53 -2.06 3.47
C ALA A 63 6.85 -1.01 2.38
N GLY A 64 7.36 -1.49 1.26
CA GLY A 64 7.77 -0.68 0.12
C GLY A 64 6.65 -0.48 -0.89
N PHE A 65 6.06 0.71 -0.91
CA PHE A 65 5.08 1.15 -1.92
C PHE A 65 5.62 2.29 -2.79
N THR A 66 6.88 2.21 -3.22
CA THR A 66 7.54 3.32 -3.94
C THR A 66 7.37 3.23 -5.45
N ARG A 67 7.16 4.38 -6.10
CA ARG A 67 6.99 4.48 -7.58
C ARG A 67 5.86 3.61 -8.14
N ILE A 68 4.79 3.42 -7.37
CA ILE A 68 3.64 2.64 -7.82
C ILE A 68 2.68 3.54 -8.58
N ILE A 69 1.97 2.96 -9.55
CA ILE A 69 0.79 3.59 -10.13
C ILE A 69 -0.43 2.75 -9.74
N PHE A 70 -1.29 3.32 -8.90
CA PHE A 70 -2.63 2.79 -8.62
C PHE A 70 -3.65 3.50 -9.51
N LYS A 71 -4.17 2.81 -10.53
CA LYS A 71 -5.19 3.36 -11.43
C LYS A 71 -6.61 3.24 -10.88
N GLY A 72 -6.85 2.27 -9.99
CA GLY A 72 -8.14 2.09 -9.31
C GLY A 72 -8.12 2.61 -7.87
N ARG A 73 -9.29 2.62 -7.23
CA ARG A 73 -9.44 2.95 -5.81
C ARG A 73 -8.59 2.01 -4.96
N THR A 74 -7.86 2.57 -4.00
CA THR A 74 -6.93 1.81 -3.15
C THR A 74 -7.37 1.86 -1.69
N HIS A 75 -7.39 0.69 -1.07
CA HIS A 75 -8.00 0.49 0.23
C HIS A 75 -6.98 0.00 1.27
N PHE A 76 -6.53 0.89 2.15
CA PHE A 76 -5.70 0.60 3.32
C PHE A 76 -6.47 0.85 4.63
N GLU A 77 -7.80 0.88 4.60
CA GLU A 77 -8.64 1.22 5.75
C GLU A 77 -8.95 0.03 6.68
N GLY A 78 -9.35 0.36 7.91
CA GLY A 78 -9.85 -0.56 8.94
C GLY A 78 -8.94 -0.66 10.16
N GLU A 79 -9.55 -0.83 11.34
CA GLU A 79 -8.87 -0.86 12.66
C GLU A 79 -7.76 -1.92 12.79
N GLU A 80 -7.82 -2.97 11.98
CA GLU A 80 -6.82 -4.05 11.96
C GLU A 80 -5.74 -3.86 10.90
N THR A 81 -5.82 -2.81 10.05
CA THR A 81 -4.77 -2.51 9.05
C THR A 81 -3.58 -1.87 9.75
N LEU A 82 -2.44 -2.56 9.70
CA LEU A 82 -1.28 -2.23 10.51
C LEU A 82 0.01 -2.17 9.69
N PHE A 83 0.74 -1.09 9.85
CA PHE A 83 2.11 -0.93 9.35
C PHE A 83 3.06 -0.76 10.53
N ARG A 84 3.76 -1.85 10.89
CA ARG A 84 4.52 -1.92 12.15
C ARG A 84 5.85 -1.17 12.09
N LYS A 85 6.49 -1.17 10.93
CA LYS A 85 7.76 -0.48 10.67
C LYS A 85 7.56 0.58 9.60
N LYS A 86 8.67 0.98 8.97
CA LYS A 86 8.72 2.01 7.95
C LYS A 86 7.81 1.64 6.77
N THR A 87 7.04 2.61 6.30
CA THR A 87 6.22 2.48 5.08
C THR A 87 6.57 3.60 4.11
N LEU A 88 6.83 3.23 2.86
CA LEU A 88 7.34 4.14 1.84
C LEU A 88 6.35 4.25 0.68
N PHE A 89 5.60 5.34 0.60
CA PHE A 89 4.74 5.71 -0.54
C PHE A 89 5.41 6.75 -1.46
N SER A 90 6.73 6.89 -1.39
CA SER A 90 7.45 7.91 -2.14
C SER A 90 7.29 7.74 -3.66
N GLU A 91 7.07 8.84 -4.36
CA GLU A 91 6.88 8.90 -5.82
C GLU A 91 5.71 8.03 -6.34
N THR A 92 4.76 7.67 -5.47
CA THR A 92 3.58 6.87 -5.86
C THR A 92 2.42 7.74 -6.31
N GLU A 93 1.75 7.30 -7.37
CA GLU A 93 0.59 7.93 -7.98
C GLU A 93 -0.68 7.15 -7.63
N PHE A 94 -1.64 7.83 -7.00
CA PHE A 94 -3.00 7.36 -6.75
C PHE A 94 -3.97 8.12 -7.66
N ARG A 95 -4.49 7.47 -8.71
CA ARG A 95 -5.38 8.13 -9.71
C ARG A 95 -6.85 8.19 -9.32
N GLU A 96 -7.21 7.47 -8.27
CA GLU A 96 -8.54 7.40 -7.69
C GLU A 96 -8.45 7.63 -6.18
N ASP A 97 -9.59 7.61 -5.50
CA ASP A 97 -9.59 7.77 -4.04
C ASP A 97 -8.68 6.73 -3.36
N VAL A 98 -7.99 7.16 -2.30
CA VAL A 98 -7.22 6.26 -1.44
C VAL A 98 -7.64 6.43 0.01
N LEU A 99 -7.93 5.30 0.65
CA LEU A 99 -8.53 5.24 1.97
C LEU A 99 -7.53 4.65 2.95
N PHE A 100 -7.12 5.44 3.96
CA PHE A 100 -6.31 4.99 5.09
C PHE A 100 -7.12 4.99 6.40
N SER A 101 -8.44 5.16 6.31
CA SER A 101 -9.26 5.48 7.48
C SER A 101 -9.22 4.37 8.53
N SER A 102 -9.10 4.73 9.80
CA SER A 102 -8.96 3.82 10.94
C SER A 102 -7.73 2.90 10.89
N SER A 103 -6.76 3.10 9.99
CA SER A 103 -5.52 2.31 9.93
C SER A 103 -4.49 2.81 10.95
N ARG A 104 -3.46 2.00 11.23
CA ARG A 104 -2.37 2.36 12.15
C ARG A 104 -1.00 2.22 11.50
N PHE A 105 -0.22 3.30 11.57
CA PHE A 105 1.20 3.33 11.24
C PHE A 105 2.00 3.46 12.54
N GLU A 106 2.66 2.38 12.97
CA GLU A 106 3.52 2.37 14.15
C GLU A 106 4.95 2.84 13.86
N GLY A 107 5.43 2.62 12.64
CA GLY A 107 6.68 3.20 12.14
C GLY A 107 6.47 4.43 11.26
N GLN A 108 7.58 4.98 10.76
CA GLN A 108 7.55 6.17 9.91
C GLN A 108 6.77 5.93 8.60
N ALA A 109 5.95 6.90 8.21
CA ALA A 109 5.23 6.91 6.94
C ALA A 109 5.74 8.03 6.02
N HIS A 110 6.25 7.67 4.85
CA HIS A 110 6.85 8.63 3.90
C HIS A 110 6.03 8.73 2.62
N PHE A 111 5.46 9.90 2.35
CA PHE A 111 4.71 10.21 1.13
C PHE A 111 5.49 11.17 0.22
N PHE A 112 6.83 11.17 0.28
CA PHE A 112 7.64 12.15 -0.46
C PHE A 112 7.35 12.10 -1.97
N ARG A 113 6.93 13.22 -2.56
CA ARG A 113 6.52 13.30 -3.97
C ARG A 113 5.38 12.34 -4.37
N ALA A 114 4.57 11.88 -3.42
CA ALA A 114 3.35 11.17 -3.77
C ALA A 114 2.37 12.13 -4.48
N PHE A 115 1.60 11.59 -5.42
CA PHE A 115 0.59 12.33 -6.17
C PHE A 115 -0.77 11.67 -5.95
N PHE A 116 -1.74 12.47 -5.48
CA PHE A 116 -3.13 12.05 -5.32
C PHE A 116 -3.97 12.81 -6.34
N SER A 117 -4.58 12.12 -7.31
CA SER A 117 -5.44 12.77 -8.32
C SER A 117 -6.87 13.02 -7.83
N LYS A 118 -7.25 12.37 -6.73
CA LYS A 118 -8.56 12.50 -6.06
C LYS A 118 -8.36 12.55 -4.55
N ASN A 119 -9.40 12.21 -3.78
CA ASN A 119 -9.38 12.38 -2.34
C ASN A 119 -8.49 11.34 -1.65
N VAL A 120 -7.80 11.77 -0.60
CA VAL A 120 -7.15 10.90 0.38
C VAL A 120 -7.83 11.01 1.73
N TYR A 121 -8.15 9.87 2.35
CA TYR A 121 -8.94 9.82 3.59
C TYR A 121 -8.12 9.24 4.75
N PHE A 122 -7.70 10.11 5.67
CA PHE A 122 -7.00 9.76 6.91
C PHE A 122 -7.89 9.83 8.18
N ARG A 123 -9.21 9.70 8.03
CA ARG A 123 -10.13 9.76 9.19
C ARG A 123 -9.76 8.65 10.18
N GLU A 124 -9.52 9.00 11.45
CA GLU A 124 -9.14 8.05 12.51
C GLU A 124 -7.86 7.25 12.22
N THR A 125 -7.04 7.66 11.24
CA THR A 125 -5.72 7.06 11.02
C THR A 125 -4.79 7.45 12.17
N GLU A 126 -4.15 6.47 12.80
CA GLU A 126 -3.12 6.70 13.81
C GLU A 126 -1.72 6.69 13.18
N PHE A 127 -0.98 7.80 13.29
CA PHE A 127 0.46 7.84 13.05
C PHE A 127 1.19 7.94 14.40
N ARG A 128 1.89 6.87 14.80
CA ARG A 128 2.60 6.82 16.10
C ARG A 128 4.08 7.19 16.02
N ASP A 129 4.58 7.38 14.80
CA ASP A 129 5.90 7.91 14.50
C ASP A 129 5.77 8.97 13.39
N ARG A 130 6.89 9.55 12.96
CA ARG A 130 6.95 10.63 11.99
C ARG A 130 6.26 10.27 10.68
N VAL A 131 5.35 11.13 10.26
CA VAL A 131 4.78 11.16 8.92
C VAL A 131 5.37 12.33 8.13
N SER A 132 5.64 12.12 6.84
CA SER A 132 6.19 13.15 5.95
C SER A 132 5.36 13.26 4.67
N PHE A 133 4.86 14.47 4.39
CA PHE A 133 4.12 14.84 3.17
C PHE A 133 4.92 15.81 2.27
N ASN A 134 6.25 15.78 2.38
CA ASN A 134 7.11 16.70 1.62
C ASN A 134 6.90 16.54 0.11
N SER A 135 6.66 17.66 -0.58
CA SER A 135 6.45 17.70 -2.03
C SER A 135 5.29 16.83 -2.54
N VAL A 136 4.32 16.50 -1.68
CA VAL A 136 3.07 15.86 -2.11
C VAL A 136 2.28 16.82 -2.99
N THR A 137 1.68 16.28 -4.05
CA THR A 137 0.73 17.00 -4.90
C THR A 137 -0.66 16.38 -4.73
N PHE A 138 -1.66 17.24 -4.63
CA PHE A 138 -3.08 16.90 -4.53
C PHE A 138 -3.84 17.45 -5.75
#